data_AF-D9SN27-F1
#
_entry.id   AF-D9SN27-F1
#
_cell.length_a   1.000
_cell.length_b   1.000
_cell.length_c   1.000
_cell.angle_alpha   90.00
_cell.angle_beta   90.00
_cell.angle_gamma   90.00
#
_symmetry.space_group_name_H-M   'P 1'
#
loop_
_entity.id
_entity.type
_entity.pdbx_description
1 polymer ?
#
loop_
_entity_poly.entity_id
_entity_poly.type
_entity_poly.pdbx_seq_one_letter_code
_entity_poly.pdbx_strand_id
1 'polypeptide(L)'
;MHKNINNLTPNKIAILRISLLVLPIISIFIFYLLRYYIFSVVKLLPQCTFYEKTSLLCPGCGMTRSILALFRGDILNCLKSNVATMLIVIFGFLKYLELLALSFNKKLFLLPRYPSFYWLGLTLLILYWILRNIEFFLFLKP
;
A
#
# COMPACT_ATOMS: atom_id res chain seq x y z
N MET A 1 -20.16 0.56 3.64
CA MET A 1 -19.52 1.61 4.47
C MET A 1 -20.08 3.03 4.28
N HIS A 2 -20.60 3.44 3.10
CA HIS A 2 -21.11 4.81 2.89
C HIS A 2 -22.31 5.24 3.76
N LYS A 3 -23.12 4.29 4.25
CA LYS A 3 -24.36 4.58 4.99
C LYS A 3 -24.12 5.27 6.35
N ASN A 4 -22.91 5.19 6.90
CA ASN A 4 -22.66 5.64 8.26
C ASN A 4 -22.36 7.14 8.36
N ILE A 5 -21.82 7.78 7.30
CA ILE A 5 -21.38 9.19 7.37
C ILE A 5 -22.57 10.17 7.45
N ASN A 6 -23.69 9.82 6.82
CA ASN A 6 -24.89 10.65 6.80
C ASN A 6 -25.62 10.70 8.16
N ASN A 7 -25.27 9.82 9.11
CA ASN A 7 -25.86 9.76 10.44
C ASN A 7 -25.03 10.49 11.50
N LEU A 8 -23.90 11.12 11.13
CA LEU A 8 -23.07 11.86 12.08
C LEU A 8 -23.64 13.25 12.34
N THR A 9 -23.51 13.70 13.59
CA THR A 9 -23.80 15.09 13.96
C THR A 9 -22.82 16.05 13.28
N PRO A 10 -23.20 17.32 13.06
CA PRO A 10 -22.36 18.33 12.40
C PRO A 10 -20.96 18.44 13.03
N ASN A 11 -20.88 18.39 14.37
CA ASN A 11 -19.62 18.43 15.10
C ASN A 11 -18.71 17.22 14.78
N LYS A 12 -19.27 16.01 14.67
CA LYS A 12 -18.49 14.82 14.34
C LYS A 12 -17.98 14.85 12.89
N ILE A 13 -18.74 15.43 11.96
CA ILE A 13 -18.31 15.61 10.56
C ILE A 13 -17.15 16.61 10.50
N ALA A 14 -17.20 17.70 11.26
CA ALA A 14 -16.11 18.67 11.35
C ALA A 14 -14.82 18.02 11.89
N ILE A 15 -14.92 17.25 12.98
CA ILE A 15 -13.79 16.49 13.55
C ILE A 15 -13.22 15.49 12.53
N LEU A 16 -14.08 14.76 11.80
CA LEU A 16 -13.65 13.82 10.78
C LEU A 16 -12.86 14.52 9.66
N ARG A 17 -13.33 15.67 9.16
CA ARG A 17 -12.63 16.44 8.12
C ARG A 17 -11.26 16.92 8.59
N ILE A 18 -11.21 17.50 9.80
CA ILE A 18 -9.96 17.98 10.40
C ILE A 18 -8.99 16.79 10.55
N SER A 19 -9.46 15.66 11.07
CA SER A 19 -8.65 14.45 11.20
C SER A 19 -8.12 13.95 9.85
N LEU A 20 -8.97 13.88 8.82
CA LEU A 20 -8.57 13.42 7.48
C LEU A 20 -7.52 14.33 6.83
N LEU A 21 -7.53 15.63 7.09
CA LEU A 21 -6.57 16.59 6.53
C LEU A 21 -5.28 16.68 7.36
N VAL A 22 -5.39 16.69 8.68
CA VAL A 22 -4.26 16.92 9.59
C VAL A 22 -3.42 15.65 9.77
N LEU A 23 -4.04 14.47 9.86
CA LEU A 23 -3.34 13.21 10.06
C LEU A 23 -2.29 12.88 8.98
N PRO A 24 -2.53 13.03 7.67
CA PRO A 24 -1.49 12.81 6.67
C PRO A 24 -0.36 13.84 6.75
N ILE A 25 -0.66 15.11 7.06
CA ILE A 25 0.37 16.16 7.21
C ILE A 25 1.29 15.82 8.38
N ILE A 26 0.71 15.46 9.54
CA ILE A 26 1.46 15.03 10.72
C ILE A 26 2.28 13.78 10.39
N SER A 27 1.70 12.80 9.71
CA SER A 27 2.41 11.56 9.33
C SER A 27 3.62 11.84 8.43
N ILE A 28 3.47 12.70 7.43
CA ILE A 28 4.56 13.11 6.54
C ILE A 28 5.65 13.86 7.32
N PHE A 29 5.26 14.77 8.21
CA PHE A 29 6.21 15.53 9.02
C PHE A 29 7.00 14.63 9.97
N ILE A 30 6.34 13.73 10.70
CA ILE A 30 6.99 12.74 11.57
C ILE A 30 7.91 11.84 10.76
N PHE A 31 7.45 11.35 9.60
CA PHE A 31 8.27 10.53 8.72
C PHE A 31 9.53 11.28 8.25
N TYR A 32 9.41 12.54 7.86
CA TYR A 32 10.54 13.38 7.45
C TYR A 32 11.58 13.51 8.57
N LEU A 33 11.14 13.76 9.82
CA LEU A 33 12.02 13.86 10.98
C LEU A 33 12.69 12.52 11.32
N LEU A 34 11.94 11.42 11.25
CA LEU A 34 12.41 10.09 11.66
C LEU A 34 13.06 9.29 10.54
N ARG A 35 13.13 9.80 9.29
CA ARG A 35 13.56 9.03 8.13
C ARG A 35 14.92 8.36 8.33
N TYR A 36 15.88 9.07 8.91
CA TYR A 36 17.23 8.54 9.13
C TYR A 36 17.23 7.35 10.12
N TYR A 37 16.44 7.47 11.19
CA TYR A 37 16.26 6.40 12.16
C TYR A 37 15.53 5.20 11.54
N ILE A 38 14.42 5.44 10.81
CA ILE A 38 13.66 4.39 10.12
C ILE A 38 14.57 3.61 9.16
N PHE A 39 15.33 4.30 8.30
CA PHE A 39 16.24 3.63 7.37
C PHE A 39 17.39 2.89 8.08
N SER A 40 17.84 3.37 9.24
CA SER A 40 18.87 2.68 10.02
C SER A 40 18.36 1.39 10.66
N VAL A 41 17.16 1.42 11.24
CA VAL A 41 16.52 0.23 11.82
C VAL A 41 16.18 -0.80 10.75
N VAL A 42 15.71 -0.37 9.58
CA VAL A 42 15.36 -1.30 8.50
C VAL A 42 16.59 -2.04 7.96
N LYS A 43 17.79 -1.44 7.99
CA LYS A 43 19.03 -2.15 7.63
C LYS A 43 19.34 -3.31 8.59
N LEU A 44 18.81 -3.30 9.80
CA LEU A 44 18.99 -4.36 10.80
C LEU A 44 17.97 -5.50 10.63
N LEU A 45 17.04 -5.41 9.68
CA LEU A 45 16.08 -6.48 9.46
C LEU A 45 16.80 -7.73 8.91
N PRO A 46 16.51 -8.91 9.47
CA PRO A 46 17.13 -10.15 9.02
C PRO A 46 16.73 -10.47 7.58
N GLN A 47 17.57 -11.26 6.92
CA GLN A 47 17.25 -11.80 5.60
C GLN A 47 16.03 -12.74 5.69
N CYS A 48 15.30 -12.89 4.58
CA CYS A 48 14.09 -13.70 4.55
C CYS A 48 14.47 -15.18 4.67
N THR A 49 14.25 -15.76 5.85
CA THR A 49 14.53 -17.19 6.15
C THR A 49 13.80 -18.16 5.21
N PHE A 50 12.67 -17.74 4.64
CA PHE A 50 11.97 -18.53 3.62
C PHE A 50 12.79 -18.65 2.33
N TYR A 51 13.39 -17.56 1.87
CA TYR A 51 14.25 -17.58 0.69
C TYR A 51 15.51 -18.41 0.94
N GLU A 52 16.10 -18.32 2.14
CA GLU A 52 17.25 -19.14 2.51
C GLU A 52 16.95 -20.64 2.46
N LYS A 53 15.75 -21.06 2.91
CA LYS A 53 15.36 -22.48 2.96
C LYS A 53 14.84 -23.03 1.65
N THR A 54 14.11 -22.22 0.88
CA THR A 54 13.39 -22.71 -0.31
C THR A 54 13.97 -22.20 -1.62
N SER A 55 14.88 -21.23 -1.57
CA SER A 55 15.34 -20.45 -2.74
C SER A 55 14.22 -19.75 -3.52
N LEU A 56 12.99 -19.73 -2.97
CA LEU A 56 11.80 -19.11 -3.54
C LEU A 56 11.52 -17.75 -2.88
N LEU A 57 11.06 -16.79 -3.67
CA LEU A 57 10.68 -15.47 -3.17
C LEU A 57 9.31 -15.54 -2.49
N CYS A 58 9.29 -15.32 -1.18
CA CYS A 58 8.05 -15.27 -0.38
C CYS A 58 7.14 -14.13 -0.88
N PRO A 59 5.81 -14.35 -0.97
CA PRO A 59 4.85 -13.33 -1.41
C PRO A 59 4.83 -12.10 -0.49
N GLY A 60 5.25 -12.26 0.78
CA GLY A 60 5.27 -11.21 1.80
C GLY A 60 6.63 -10.54 2.03
N CYS A 61 7.75 -11.28 1.96
CA CYS A 61 9.08 -10.76 2.35
C CYS A 61 9.54 -9.53 1.52
N GLY A 62 9.07 -9.40 0.27
CA GLY A 62 9.41 -8.27 -0.60
C GLY A 62 8.68 -6.97 -0.26
N MET A 63 7.67 -6.98 0.62
CA MET A 63 6.88 -5.78 0.93
C MET A 63 7.72 -4.70 1.60
N THR A 64 8.57 -5.04 2.56
CA THR A 64 9.41 -4.06 3.27
C THR A 64 10.41 -3.40 2.33
N ARG A 65 11.04 -4.18 1.42
CA ARG A 65 11.95 -3.64 0.39
C ARG A 65 11.21 -2.74 -0.60
N SER A 66 10.00 -3.15 -1.00
CA SER A 66 9.15 -2.38 -1.90
C SER A 66 8.73 -1.03 -1.28
N ILE A 67 8.31 -1.02 -0.01
CA ILE A 67 7.99 0.20 0.74
C ILE A 67 9.21 1.12 0.86
N LEU A 68 10.40 0.56 1.12
CA LEU A 68 11.64 1.35 1.17
C LEU A 68 12.00 1.96 -0.17
N ALA A 69 11.87 1.21 -1.26
CA ALA A 69 12.09 1.70 -2.61
C ALA A 69 11.09 2.84 -2.92
N LEU A 70 9.82 2.68 -2.55
CA LEU A 70 8.80 3.71 -2.70
C LEU A 70 9.16 4.99 -1.93
N PHE A 71 9.62 4.87 -0.68
CA PHE A 71 10.06 6.03 0.11
C PHE A 71 11.34 6.71 -0.42
N ARG A 72 12.17 5.98 -1.18
CA ARG A 72 13.31 6.57 -1.90
C ARG A 72 12.91 7.20 -3.23
N GLY A 73 11.64 7.09 -3.65
CA GLY A 73 11.17 7.52 -4.96
C GLY A 73 11.48 6.54 -6.10
N ASP A 74 11.95 5.33 -5.78
CA ASP A 74 12.32 4.31 -6.74
C ASP A 74 11.14 3.39 -7.05
N ILE A 75 10.29 3.85 -7.97
CA ILE A 75 9.06 3.15 -8.37
C ILE A 75 9.38 1.82 -9.06
N LEU A 76 10.46 1.77 -9.85
CA LEU A 76 10.83 0.58 -10.60
C LEU A 76 11.24 -0.55 -9.65
N ASN A 77 12.12 -0.27 -8.68
CA ASN A 77 12.52 -1.27 -7.69
C ASN A 77 11.39 -1.60 -6.70
N CYS A 78 10.46 -0.66 -6.45
CA CYS A 78 9.23 -0.94 -5.71
C CYS A 78 8.39 -2.04 -6.37
N LEU A 79 8.14 -1.92 -7.69
CA LEU A 79 7.38 -2.88 -8.48
C LEU A 79 8.09 -4.24 -8.59
N LYS A 80 9.40 -4.24 -8.89
CA LYS A 80 10.21 -5.47 -8.95
C LYS A 80 10.21 -6.22 -7.60
N SER A 81 10.31 -5.49 -6.51
CA SER A 81 10.29 -6.07 -5.16
C SER A 81 8.93 -6.71 -4.85
N ASN A 82 7.84 -5.94 -4.98
CA ASN A 82 6.49 -6.43 -4.77
C ASN A 82 5.42 -5.53 -5.42
N VAL A 83 4.77 -6.02 -6.47
CA VAL A 83 3.66 -5.33 -7.14
C VAL A 83 2.45 -5.15 -6.19
N ALA A 84 2.21 -6.09 -5.27
CA ALA A 84 1.11 -6.01 -4.32
C ALA A 84 1.21 -4.78 -3.42
N THR A 85 2.42 -4.40 -3.00
CA THR A 85 2.65 -3.18 -2.20
C THR A 85 2.16 -1.94 -2.94
N MET A 86 2.53 -1.78 -4.21
CA MET A 86 2.11 -0.63 -5.01
C MET A 86 0.60 -0.59 -5.18
N LEU A 87 -0.03 -1.74 -5.46
CA LEU A 87 -1.49 -1.84 -5.54
C LEU A 87 -2.15 -1.44 -4.22
N ILE A 88 -1.69 -1.97 -3.08
CA ILE A 88 -2.25 -1.63 -1.76
C ILE A 88 -2.17 -0.12 -1.51
N VAL A 89 -1.04 0.52 -1.82
CA VAL A 89 -0.87 1.97 -1.68
C VAL A 89 -1.86 2.74 -2.57
N ILE A 90 -1.98 2.36 -3.84
CA ILE A 90 -2.92 2.99 -4.77
C ILE A 90 -4.38 2.81 -4.31
N PHE A 91 -4.78 1.58 -3.97
CA PHE A 91 -6.13 1.28 -3.49
C PHE A 91 -6.45 2.02 -2.19
N GLY A 92 -5.51 2.06 -1.25
CA GLY A 92 -5.63 2.81 0.00
C GLY A 92 -5.79 4.31 -0.25
N PHE A 93 -4.99 4.88 -1.16
CA PHE A 93 -5.08 6.28 -1.53
C PHE A 93 -6.40 6.63 -2.23
N LEU A 94 -6.86 5.81 -3.18
CA LEU A 94 -8.15 6.01 -3.83
C LEU A 94 -9.31 5.90 -2.83
N LYS A 95 -9.27 4.95 -1.88
CA LYS A 95 -10.26 4.88 -0.79
C LYS A 95 -10.22 6.11 0.11
N TYR A 96 -9.04 6.61 0.44
CA TYR A 96 -8.88 7.83 1.21
C TYR A 96 -9.52 9.03 0.48
N LEU A 97 -9.32 9.17 -0.83
CA LEU A 97 -9.96 10.22 -1.63
C LEU A 97 -11.49 10.10 -1.67
N GLU A 98 -12.03 8.88 -1.83
CA GLU A 98 -13.48 8.65 -1.75
C GLU A 98 -14.03 9.10 -0.39
N LEU A 99 -13.33 8.78 0.70
CA LEU A 99 -13.71 9.16 2.06
C LEU A 99 -13.63 10.68 2.29
N LEU A 100 -12.56 11.31 1.78
CA LEU A 100 -12.39 12.76 1.84
C LEU A 100 -13.51 13.47 1.06
N ALA A 101 -13.78 13.06 -0.19
CA ALA A 101 -14.86 13.63 -1.00
C ALA A 101 -16.22 13.47 -0.30
N LEU A 102 -16.48 12.28 0.25
CA LEU A 102 -17.71 11.99 0.99
C LEU A 102 -17.87 12.88 2.22
N SER A 103 -16.77 13.20 2.92
CA SER A 103 -16.80 14.13 4.05
C SER A 103 -17.30 15.53 3.65
N PHE A 104 -17.09 15.95 2.39
CA PHE A 104 -17.60 17.19 1.81
C PHE A 104 -18.96 17.03 1.11
N ASN A 105 -19.70 15.95 1.38
CA ASN A 105 -20.95 15.59 0.71
C ASN A 105 -20.81 15.39 -0.82
N LYS A 106 -19.59 15.22 -1.35
CA LYS A 106 -19.36 14.86 -2.74
C LYS A 106 -19.29 13.35 -2.87
N LYS A 107 -20.11 12.78 -3.75
CA LYS A 107 -20.05 11.35 -4.06
C LYS A 107 -18.99 11.14 -5.15
N LEU A 108 -17.85 10.59 -4.78
CA LEU A 108 -16.81 10.16 -5.69
C LEU A 108 -16.71 8.64 -5.65
N PHE A 109 -16.68 8.00 -6.82
CA PHE A 109 -16.52 6.56 -6.98
C PHE A 109 -15.30 6.30 -7.84
N LEU A 110 -14.16 6.10 -7.19
CA LEU A 110 -12.88 5.79 -7.82
C LEU A 110 -12.66 4.28 -7.91
N LEU A 111 -13.27 3.51 -6.99
CA LEU A 111 -13.01 2.08 -6.87
C LEU A 111 -14.19 1.23 -7.31
N PRO A 112 -13.92 0.18 -8.11
CA PRO A 112 -14.88 -0.86 -8.43
C PRO A 112 -15.59 -1.42 -7.20
N ARG A 113 -16.91 -1.60 -7.30
CA ARG A 113 -17.74 -2.24 -6.25
C ARG A 113 -18.13 -3.67 -6.57
N TYR A 114 -17.75 -4.15 -7.75
CA TYR A 114 -18.00 -5.50 -8.17
C TYR A 114 -16.92 -6.43 -7.57
N PRO A 115 -17.32 -7.51 -6.87
CA PRO A 115 -16.36 -8.42 -6.23
C PRO A 115 -15.42 -9.08 -7.26
N SER A 116 -15.88 -9.28 -8.50
CA SER A 116 -15.09 -9.84 -9.59
C SER A 116 -13.81 -9.05 -9.89
N PHE A 117 -13.79 -7.72 -9.67
CA PHE A 117 -12.58 -6.92 -9.81
C PHE A 117 -11.48 -7.34 -8.84
N TYR A 118 -11.86 -7.53 -7.58
CA TYR A 118 -10.93 -7.89 -6.50
C TYR A 118 -10.45 -9.32 -6.66
N TRP A 119 -11.34 -10.23 -7.09
CA TRP A 119 -10.95 -11.59 -7.45
C TRP A 119 -9.97 -11.60 -8.63
N LEU A 120 -10.23 -10.85 -9.69
CA LEU A 120 -9.31 -10.72 -10.82
C LEU A 120 -7.93 -10.20 -10.36
N GLY A 121 -7.90 -9.14 -9.55
CA GLY A 121 -6.66 -8.59 -9.01
C GLY A 121 -5.89 -9.60 -8.15
N LEU A 122 -6.60 -10.37 -7.31
CA LEU A 122 -6.00 -11.44 -6.51
C LEU A 122 -5.44 -12.56 -7.38
N THR A 123 -6.18 -12.99 -8.40
CA THR A 123 -5.72 -14.00 -9.37
C THR A 123 -4.48 -13.53 -10.10
N LEU A 124 -4.43 -12.27 -10.57
CA LEU A 124 -3.25 -11.69 -11.20
C LEU A 124 -2.05 -11.61 -10.26
N LEU A 125 -2.26 -11.30 -8.98
CA LEU A 125 -1.19 -11.29 -7.99
C LEU A 125 -0.60 -12.69 -7.73
N ILE A 126 -1.47 -13.70 -7.65
CA ILE A 126 -1.04 -15.10 -7.51
C ILE A 126 -0.27 -15.53 -8.76
N LEU A 127 -0.78 -15.22 -9.96
CA LEU A 127 -0.10 -15.49 -11.23
C LEU A 127 1.27 -14.82 -11.28
N TYR A 128 1.36 -13.53 -10.94
CA TYR A 128 2.64 -12.82 -10.85
C TYR A 128 3.60 -13.49 -9.88
N TRP A 129 3.11 -13.95 -8.73
CA TRP A 129 3.91 -14.68 -7.75
C TRP A 129 4.41 -16.03 -8.28
N ILE A 130 3.61 -16.77 -9.03
CA ILE A 130 4.04 -18.01 -9.67
C ILE A 130 5.09 -17.70 -10.73
N LEU A 131 4.79 -16.77 -11.65
CA LEU A 131 5.66 -16.44 -12.78
C LEU A 131 7.05 -15.95 -12.34
N ARG A 132 7.15 -15.13 -11.29
CA ARG A 132 8.44 -14.62 -10.79
C ARG A 132 9.34 -15.68 -10.14
N ASN A 133 8.78 -16.86 -9.81
CA ASN A 133 9.54 -17.97 -9.23
C ASN A 133 9.99 -18.99 -10.30
N ILE A 134 9.60 -18.80 -11.56
CA ILE A 134 10.03 -19.64 -12.68
C ILE A 134 11.40 -19.14 -13.18
N GLU A 135 12.31 -20.07 -13.45
CA GLU A 135 13.70 -19.79 -13.84
C GLU A 135 13.84 -18.91 -15.10
N PHE A 136 12.87 -18.99 -16.02
CA PHE A 136 12.81 -18.16 -17.22
C PHE A 136 12.65 -16.65 -16.92
N PHE A 137 12.13 -16.30 -15.75
CA PHE A 137 11.86 -14.92 -15.32
C PHE A 137 12.84 -14.41 -14.26
N LEU A 138 14.08 -14.91 -14.25
CA LEU A 138 15.12 -14.45 -13.32
C LEU A 138 15.36 -12.93 -13.36
N PHE A 139 15.09 -12.26 -14.48
CA PHE A 139 15.17 -10.80 -14.61
C PHE A 139 14.18 -10.02 -13.72
N LEU A 140 13.13 -10.68 -13.19
CA LEU A 140 12.21 -10.10 -12.21
C LEU A 140 12.69 -10.24 -10.75
N LYS A 141 13.83 -10.90 -10.49
CA LYS A 141 14.46 -10.89 -9.16
C LYS A 141 15.09 -9.50 -8.93
N PRO A 142 14.77 -8.83 -7.80
CA PRO A 142 15.37 -7.54 -7.45
C PRO A 142 16.84 -7.67 -7.05
#